data_AF-A0A2B7Y0A6-F1
#
_entry.id   AF-A0A2B7Y0A6-F1
#
_cell.length_a   1.000
_cell.length_b   1.000
_cell.length_c   1.000
_cell.angle_alpha   90.00
_cell.angle_beta   90.00
_cell.angle_gamma   90.00
#
_symmetry.space_group_name_H-M   'P 1'
#
loop_
_entity.id
_entity.type
_entity.pdbx_description
1 polymer ?
#
loop_
_entity_poly.entity_id
_entity_poly.type
_entity_poly.pdbx_seq_one_letter_code
_entity_poly.pdbx_strand_id
1 'polypeptide(L)'
;MKFNLALVSLTVTGALSAMVGRSTVDECGSLGVNNPDFSKLPADIDRNNIRKCADHPLGRRRSLLGASLAPSNVEIRGVPFTPRAPDDIITTEKMECQWSAPLGCSGNWCWKSCGNDGQWCWLAKDDGHGDWKPCSKWQDCMNAAEKLDCGKGIACGACGCSC
;
A
#
# COMPACT_ATOMS: atom_id res chain seq x y z
N MET A 1 -8.32 -19.49 -75.51
CA MET A 1 -9.09 -19.20 -74.28
C MET A 1 -8.38 -18.05 -73.56
N LYS A 2 -9.08 -16.95 -73.27
CA LYS A 2 -8.53 -15.71 -72.70
C LYS A 2 -8.51 -15.82 -71.16
N PHE A 3 -7.34 -15.69 -70.53
CA PHE A 3 -7.23 -15.63 -69.07
C PHE A 3 -7.10 -14.17 -68.62
N ASN A 4 -8.10 -13.70 -67.88
CA ASN A 4 -8.13 -12.35 -67.29
C ASN A 4 -7.26 -12.33 -66.03
N LEU A 5 -6.35 -11.35 -65.96
CA LEU A 5 -5.48 -11.10 -64.81
C LEU A 5 -6.21 -10.18 -63.82
N ALA A 6 -6.48 -10.63 -62.60
CA ALA A 6 -7.06 -9.80 -61.54
C ALA A 6 -5.97 -9.30 -60.58
N LEU A 7 -5.82 -7.99 -60.46
CA LEU A 7 -4.95 -7.29 -59.51
C LEU A 7 -5.57 -7.31 -58.11
N VAL A 8 -4.89 -7.95 -57.15
CA VAL A 8 -5.24 -7.89 -55.72
C VAL A 8 -4.52 -6.71 -55.09
N SER A 9 -5.26 -5.67 -54.72
CA SER A 9 -4.75 -4.51 -53.98
C SER A 9 -4.65 -4.86 -52.50
N LEU A 10 -3.43 -4.97 -51.96
CA LEU A 10 -3.20 -5.04 -50.50
C LEU A 10 -3.26 -3.63 -49.92
N THR A 11 -4.40 -3.26 -49.33
CA THR A 11 -4.45 -2.12 -48.42
C THR A 11 -3.96 -2.56 -47.06
N VAL A 12 -2.76 -2.11 -46.66
CA VAL A 12 -2.26 -2.27 -45.28
C VAL A 12 -3.07 -1.34 -44.39
N THR A 13 -4.02 -1.89 -43.64
CA THR A 13 -4.72 -1.16 -42.58
C THR A 13 -3.77 -1.06 -41.38
N GLY A 14 -3.20 0.14 -41.16
CA GLY A 14 -2.45 0.45 -39.95
C GLY A 14 -3.38 0.41 -38.73
N ALA A 15 -3.10 -0.49 -37.79
CA ALA A 15 -3.78 -0.51 -36.50
C ALA A 15 -3.35 0.72 -35.68
N LEU A 16 -4.26 1.67 -35.51
CA LEU A 16 -4.13 2.73 -34.51
C LEU A 16 -4.30 2.10 -33.13
N SER A 17 -3.20 1.85 -32.43
CA SER A 17 -3.24 1.54 -31.00
C SER A 17 -3.69 2.79 -30.25
N ALA A 18 -5.00 2.91 -30.02
CA ALA A 18 -5.52 3.84 -29.04
C ALA A 18 -4.94 3.46 -27.68
N MET A 19 -4.08 4.30 -27.11
CA MET A 19 -3.79 4.27 -25.68
C MET A 19 -5.08 4.60 -24.94
N VAL A 20 -5.92 3.59 -24.69
CA VAL A 20 -7.04 3.73 -23.76
C VAL A 20 -6.41 4.02 -22.41
N GLY A 21 -6.44 5.29 -22.00
CA GLY A 21 -6.18 5.66 -20.62
C GLY A 21 -7.17 4.87 -19.77
N ARG A 22 -6.67 3.87 -19.04
CA ARG A 22 -7.50 3.07 -18.14
C ARG A 22 -8.12 4.03 -17.12
N SER A 23 -9.41 3.85 -16.85
CA SER A 23 -10.03 4.68 -15.81
C SER A 23 -9.37 4.38 -14.47
N THR A 24 -9.41 5.34 -13.53
CA THR A 24 -8.83 5.13 -12.19
C THR A 24 -9.47 3.96 -11.45
N VAL A 25 -10.74 3.68 -11.77
CA VAL A 25 -11.50 2.53 -11.28
C VAL A 25 -10.92 1.22 -11.83
N ASP A 26 -10.62 1.15 -13.12
CA ASP A 26 -10.04 -0.06 -13.75
C ASP A 26 -8.65 -0.38 -13.20
N GLU A 27 -7.87 0.64 -12.84
CA GLU A 27 -6.53 0.46 -12.28
C GLU A 27 -6.54 0.02 -10.82
N CYS A 28 -7.47 0.53 -10.00
CA CYS A 28 -7.53 0.17 -8.58
C CYS A 28 -8.33 -1.10 -8.31
N GLY A 29 -9.29 -1.46 -9.17
CA GLY A 29 -10.12 -2.65 -9.00
C GLY A 29 -10.69 -2.75 -7.58
N SER A 30 -10.44 -3.87 -6.91
CA SER A 30 -10.92 -4.12 -5.54
C SER A 30 -10.24 -3.28 -4.45
N LEU A 31 -9.14 -2.57 -4.75
CA LEU A 31 -8.49 -1.67 -3.78
C LEU A 31 -9.26 -0.36 -3.58
N GLY A 32 -10.22 -0.07 -4.46
CA GLY A 32 -10.98 1.18 -4.46
C GLY A 32 -10.14 2.37 -4.89
N VAL A 33 -10.80 3.39 -5.45
CA VAL A 33 -10.16 4.66 -5.78
C VAL A 33 -10.06 5.50 -4.50
N ASN A 34 -8.88 6.03 -4.21
CA ASN A 34 -8.69 6.98 -3.13
C ASN A 34 -9.28 8.33 -3.55
N ASN A 35 -10.16 8.88 -2.71
CA ASN A 35 -10.76 10.19 -2.93
C ASN A 35 -10.72 10.96 -1.61
N PRO A 36 -9.57 11.55 -1.23
CA PRO A 36 -9.49 12.30 0.02
C PRO A 36 -10.26 13.61 -0.10
N ASP A 37 -10.75 14.09 1.04
CA ASP A 37 -11.28 15.44 1.14
C ASP A 37 -10.12 16.45 1.09
N PHE A 38 -9.84 16.97 -0.11
CA PHE A 38 -8.74 17.93 -0.33
C PHE A 38 -8.88 19.23 0.47
N SER A 39 -10.07 19.54 1.00
CA SER A 39 -10.26 20.71 1.87
C SER A 39 -9.75 20.47 3.30
N LYS A 40 -9.57 19.21 3.69
CA LYS A 40 -9.10 18.79 5.02
C LYS A 40 -7.66 18.31 5.04
N LEU A 41 -6.98 18.32 3.90
CA LEU A 41 -5.57 17.95 3.85
C LEU A 41 -4.71 19.04 4.51
N PRO A 42 -3.71 18.65 5.33
CA PRO A 42 -2.70 19.59 5.81
C PRO A 42 -2.04 20.33 4.65
N ALA A 43 -1.67 21.60 4.87
CA ALA A 43 -1.17 22.48 3.82
C ALA A 43 0.17 22.02 3.22
N ASP A 44 0.92 21.19 3.95
CA ASP A 44 2.22 20.64 3.55
C ASP A 44 2.13 19.32 2.78
N ILE A 45 0.92 18.82 2.51
CA ILE A 45 0.69 17.63 1.69
C ILE A 45 0.47 18.03 0.23
N ASP A 46 1.34 17.54 -0.66
CA ASP A 46 1.18 17.73 -2.10
C ASP A 46 0.06 16.82 -2.63
N ARG A 47 -0.95 17.45 -3.24
CA ARG A 47 -2.12 16.76 -3.82
C ARG A 47 -1.73 15.81 -4.96
N ASN A 48 -0.62 16.08 -5.65
CA ASN A 48 -0.13 15.23 -6.73
C ASN A 48 0.57 13.97 -6.22
N ASN A 49 0.99 13.95 -4.96
CA ASN A 49 1.64 12.81 -4.33
C ASN A 49 0.65 11.88 -3.64
N ILE A 50 -0.64 12.22 -3.60
CA ILE A 50 -1.66 11.37 -3.00
C ILE A 50 -1.81 10.11 -3.84
N ARG A 51 -1.70 8.96 -3.17
CA ARG A 51 -1.88 7.67 -3.84
C ARG A 51 -3.26 7.55 -4.47
N LYS A 52 -3.29 6.92 -5.63
CA LYS A 52 -4.50 6.72 -6.44
C LYS A 52 -5.49 5.71 -5.86
N CYS A 53 -5.01 4.61 -5.29
CA CYS A 53 -5.84 3.54 -4.75
C CYS A 53 -5.95 3.64 -3.23
N ALA A 54 -7.12 3.35 -2.68
CA ALA A 54 -7.42 3.59 -1.27
C ALA A 54 -6.66 2.59 -0.38
N ASP A 55 -6.73 1.30 -0.74
CA ASP A 55 -6.15 0.21 0.03
C ASP A 55 -4.74 -0.17 -0.44
N HIS A 56 -4.01 -0.79 0.49
CA HIS A 56 -2.70 -1.37 0.23
C HIS A 56 -2.83 -2.60 -0.69
N PRO A 57 -1.92 -2.83 -1.65
CA PRO A 57 -2.00 -3.98 -2.57
C PRO A 57 -2.05 -5.36 -1.89
N LEU A 58 -1.47 -5.48 -0.69
CA LEU A 58 -1.53 -6.71 0.12
C LEU A 58 -2.76 -6.78 1.04
N GLY A 59 -3.62 -5.76 1.03
CA GLY A 59 -4.77 -5.64 1.91
C GLY A 59 -4.38 -5.78 3.38
N ARG A 60 -5.14 -6.57 4.14
CA ARG A 60 -4.85 -6.86 5.57
C ARG A 60 -3.79 -7.93 5.78
N ARG A 61 -3.31 -8.55 4.71
CA ARG A 61 -2.44 -9.71 4.82
C ARG A 61 -1.00 -9.28 4.96
N ARG A 62 -0.46 -9.46 6.16
CA ARG A 62 0.95 -9.27 6.45
C ARG A 62 1.56 -10.58 6.92
N SER A 63 2.53 -11.09 6.17
CA SER A 63 3.35 -12.23 6.61
C SER A 63 4.51 -11.76 7.47
N LEU A 64 4.69 -12.39 8.63
CA LEU A 64 5.89 -12.26 9.46
C LEU A 64 7.00 -13.24 9.05
N LEU A 65 6.67 -14.28 8.28
CA LEU A 65 7.66 -15.21 7.78
C LEU A 65 8.57 -14.50 6.76
N GLY A 66 9.86 -14.43 7.07
CA GLY A 66 10.84 -13.71 6.26
C GLY A 66 10.78 -12.18 6.38
N ALA A 67 9.98 -11.65 7.32
CA ALA A 67 9.93 -10.22 7.57
C ALA A 67 11.21 -9.75 8.26
N SER A 68 11.68 -8.57 7.88
CA SER A 68 12.72 -7.86 8.63
C SER A 68 12.03 -7.07 9.75
N LEU A 69 12.37 -7.36 11.01
CA LEU A 69 11.69 -6.80 12.18
C LEU A 69 12.63 -5.88 12.96
N ALA A 70 12.12 -4.71 13.35
CA ALA A 70 12.83 -3.84 14.27
C ALA A 70 12.92 -4.47 15.67
N PRO A 71 14.03 -4.28 16.39
CA PRO A 71 14.10 -4.70 17.79
C PRO A 71 13.15 -3.87 18.66
N SER A 72 12.76 -4.42 19.82
CA SER A 72 11.76 -3.83 20.71
C SER A 72 12.14 -2.47 21.31
N ASN A 73 13.42 -2.10 21.28
CA ASN A 73 13.91 -0.82 21.78
C ASN A 73 13.82 0.32 20.74
N VAL A 74 13.27 0.06 19.55
CA VAL A 74 13.01 1.10 18.55
C VAL A 74 11.68 1.79 18.88
N GLU A 75 11.77 3.07 19.21
CA GLU A 75 10.59 3.91 19.45
C GLU A 75 10.01 4.43 18.13
N ILE A 76 8.71 4.20 17.92
CA ILE A 76 7.98 4.67 16.74
C ILE A 76 6.93 5.68 17.21
N ARG A 77 7.16 6.98 16.93
CA ARG A 77 6.23 8.11 17.14
C ARG A 77 5.38 8.02 18.42
N GLY A 78 6.01 7.77 19.57
CA GLY A 78 5.42 8.00 20.89
C GLY A 78 4.42 6.97 21.42
N VAL A 79 4.30 5.79 20.79
CA VAL A 79 3.50 4.69 21.37
C VAL A 79 4.43 3.78 22.19
N PRO A 80 4.20 3.59 23.49
CA PRO A 80 4.98 2.64 24.29
C PRO A 80 4.83 1.23 23.72
N PHE A 81 5.95 0.65 23.26
CA PHE A 81 5.98 -0.75 22.84
C PHE A 81 5.81 -1.63 24.09
N THR A 82 4.67 -2.28 24.22
CA THR A 82 4.51 -3.39 25.16
C THR A 82 4.43 -4.67 24.34
N PRO A 83 5.49 -5.51 24.31
CA PRO A 83 5.39 -6.79 23.63
C PRO A 83 4.33 -7.62 24.34
N ARG A 84 3.23 -7.92 23.64
CA ARG A 84 2.28 -8.91 24.14
C ARG A 84 2.97 -10.27 24.11
N ALA A 85 3.04 -10.94 25.26
CA ALA A 85 3.46 -12.33 25.30
C ALA A 85 2.55 -13.13 24.35
N PRO A 86 3.07 -14.06 23.54
CA PRO A 86 2.23 -14.86 22.65
C PRO A 86 1.21 -15.62 23.51
N ASP A 87 -0.03 -15.17 23.51
CA ASP A 87 -1.12 -15.95 24.07
C ASP A 87 -1.36 -17.13 23.13
N ASP A 88 -1.00 -18.32 23.62
CA ASP A 88 -1.17 -19.61 22.96
C ASP A 88 -2.58 -19.69 22.35
N ILE A 89 -2.65 -20.20 21.11
CA ILE A 89 -3.79 -20.22 20.18
C ILE A 89 -3.71 -19.10 19.13
N ILE A 90 -2.91 -19.38 18.10
CA ILE A 90 -2.90 -18.70 16.81
C ILE A 90 -4.05 -19.28 15.97
N THR A 91 -5.22 -18.62 15.96
CA THR A 91 -6.21 -18.82 14.91
C THR A 91 -5.87 -17.91 13.72
N THR A 92 -6.28 -18.29 12.50
CA THR A 92 -5.98 -17.57 11.25
C THR A 92 -6.42 -16.11 11.25
N GLU A 93 -7.48 -15.74 11.98
CA GLU A 93 -7.92 -14.34 12.14
C GLU A 93 -7.03 -13.54 13.10
N LYS A 94 -6.42 -14.21 14.10
CA LYS A 94 -5.52 -13.58 15.08
C LYS A 94 -4.13 -13.29 14.49
N MET A 95 -3.72 -14.05 13.47
CA MET A 95 -2.47 -13.82 12.72
C MET A 95 -2.46 -12.47 12.00
N GLU A 96 -3.61 -12.02 11.49
CA GLU A 96 -3.69 -10.79 10.69
C GLU A 96 -3.50 -9.52 11.52
N CYS A 97 -3.79 -9.56 12.83
CA CYS A 97 -3.60 -8.45 13.78
C CYS A 97 -2.42 -8.70 14.76
N GLN A 98 -1.58 -9.71 14.55
CA GLN A 98 -0.49 -10.02 15.48
C GLN A 98 0.76 -9.21 15.15
N TRP A 99 1.38 -8.60 16.16
CA TRP A 99 2.64 -7.90 15.99
C TRP A 99 3.61 -8.30 17.11
N SER A 100 4.87 -8.53 16.73
CA SER A 100 5.96 -8.89 17.63
C SER A 100 7.08 -7.85 17.63
N ALA A 101 6.91 -6.76 16.87
CA ALA A 101 7.91 -5.73 16.63
C ALA A 101 7.25 -4.38 16.36
N PRO A 102 7.84 -3.26 16.83
CA PRO A 102 7.25 -1.92 16.68
C PRO A 102 7.15 -1.45 15.22
N LEU A 103 8.02 -2.00 14.37
CA LEU A 103 8.15 -1.67 12.96
C LEU A 103 8.68 -2.88 12.22
N GLY A 104 8.33 -3.00 10.93
CA GLY A 104 8.95 -4.02 10.10
C GLY A 104 8.77 -3.79 8.61
N CYS A 105 9.47 -4.65 7.88
CA CYS A 105 9.35 -4.81 6.45
C CYS A 105 8.79 -6.20 6.16
N SER A 106 7.61 -6.26 5.55
CA SER A 106 6.91 -7.52 5.23
C SER A 106 6.38 -7.45 3.81
N GLY A 107 6.68 -8.46 2.99
CA GLY A 107 6.25 -8.48 1.59
C GLY A 107 6.74 -7.28 0.77
N ASN A 108 7.92 -6.74 1.12
CA ASN A 108 8.53 -5.53 0.57
C ASN A 108 7.81 -4.21 0.92
N TRP A 109 6.96 -4.21 1.94
CA TRP A 109 6.24 -3.02 2.39
C TRP A 109 6.45 -2.75 3.87
N CYS A 110 6.59 -1.48 4.19
CA CYS A 110 6.76 -1.01 5.55
C CYS A 110 5.43 -1.02 6.30
N TRP A 111 5.48 -1.44 7.56
CA TRP A 111 4.36 -1.37 8.48
C TRP A 111 4.87 -1.00 9.87
N LYS A 112 3.99 -0.43 10.71
CA LYS A 112 4.27 -0.17 12.11
C LYS A 112 3.14 -0.63 13.01
N SER A 113 3.45 -0.88 14.27
CA SER A 113 2.46 -0.92 15.33
C SER A 113 1.89 0.47 15.60
N CYS A 114 0.61 0.57 15.90
CA CYS A 114 -0.05 1.84 16.14
C CYS A 114 -1.04 1.82 17.32
N GLY A 115 -1.27 0.67 17.96
CA GLY A 115 -2.14 0.54 19.13
C GLY A 115 -1.67 -0.55 20.10
N ASN A 116 -2.40 -0.74 21.19
CA ASN A 116 -1.97 -1.55 22.33
C ASN A 116 -2.41 -3.02 22.28
N ASP A 117 -3.34 -3.37 21.38
CA ASP A 117 -4.04 -4.66 21.37
C ASP A 117 -3.72 -5.54 20.15
N GLY A 118 -2.72 -5.17 19.36
CA GLY A 118 -2.49 -5.87 18.09
C GLY A 118 -2.32 -4.94 16.91
N GLN A 119 -2.80 -3.71 17.03
CA GLN A 119 -3.02 -2.85 15.87
C GLN A 119 -1.70 -2.51 15.18
N TRP A 120 -1.70 -2.70 13.87
CA TRP A 120 -0.64 -2.31 12.97
C TRP A 120 -1.22 -1.81 11.65
N CYS A 121 -0.45 -0.99 10.97
CA CYS A 121 -0.89 -0.29 9.78
C CYS A 121 0.21 -0.34 8.70
N TRP A 122 -0.17 -0.23 7.42
CA TRP A 122 0.82 -0.09 6.36
C TRP A 122 1.30 1.35 6.32
N LEU A 123 2.60 1.56 6.12
CA LEU A 123 3.14 2.90 6.05
C LEU A 123 2.99 3.49 4.65
N ALA A 124 2.53 4.73 4.61
CA ALA A 124 2.54 5.59 3.44
C ALA A 124 3.33 6.87 3.74
N LYS A 125 3.85 7.48 2.68
CA LYS A 125 4.53 8.78 2.73
C LYS A 125 3.55 9.90 3.01
N ASP A 126 4.07 11.11 3.22
CA ASP A 126 3.27 12.34 3.32
C ASP A 126 2.17 12.21 4.39
N ASP A 127 2.60 11.86 5.61
CA ASP A 127 1.74 11.58 6.77
C ASP A 127 0.61 10.59 6.47
N GLY A 128 0.89 9.60 5.62
CA GLY A 128 -0.04 8.52 5.30
C GLY A 128 -0.94 8.80 4.11
N HIS A 129 -0.82 9.95 3.43
CA HIS A 129 -1.63 10.27 2.25
C HIS A 129 -0.97 9.86 0.93
N GLY A 130 0.35 9.80 0.93
CA GLY A 130 1.13 9.52 -0.25
C GLY A 130 1.19 8.05 -0.62
N ASP A 131 2.14 7.73 -1.50
CA ASP A 131 2.44 6.36 -1.90
C ASP A 131 2.80 5.47 -0.71
N TRP A 132 2.42 4.20 -0.81
CA TRP A 132 2.88 3.15 0.11
C TRP A 132 4.41 3.09 0.14
N LYS A 133 4.98 2.81 1.31
CA LYS A 133 6.42 2.83 1.52
C LYS A 133 7.01 1.43 1.28
N PRO A 134 7.78 1.21 0.19
CA PRO A 134 8.48 -0.05 -0.01
C PRO A 134 9.71 -0.16 0.90
N CYS A 135 10.18 -1.38 1.09
CA CYS A 135 11.38 -1.69 1.86
C CYS A 135 12.02 -3.01 1.43
N SER A 136 13.28 -3.17 1.81
CA SER A 136 13.98 -4.45 1.83
C SER A 136 14.27 -4.91 3.26
N LYS A 137 14.37 -3.97 4.20
CA LYS A 137 14.62 -4.21 5.63
C LYS A 137 13.89 -3.18 6.50
N TRP A 138 13.71 -3.47 7.79
CA TRP A 138 12.94 -2.60 8.68
C TRP A 138 13.51 -1.19 8.81
N GLN A 139 14.83 -1.01 8.67
CA GLN A 139 15.47 0.31 8.75
C GLN A 139 14.99 1.26 7.64
N ASP A 140 14.58 0.72 6.48
CA ASP A 140 14.07 1.53 5.38
C ASP A 140 12.74 2.23 5.75
N CYS A 141 12.09 1.76 6.82
CA CYS A 141 10.81 2.24 7.32
C CYS A 141 10.93 3.34 8.39
N MET A 142 12.14 3.83 8.67
CA MET A 142 12.41 4.86 9.69
C MET A 142 12.74 6.24 9.13
N ASN A 143 12.59 6.44 7.82
CA ASN A 143 12.99 7.69 7.21
C ASN A 143 12.03 8.83 7.58
N ALA A 144 12.43 9.65 8.55
CA ALA A 144 11.65 10.80 9.01
C ALA A 144 11.40 11.84 7.91
N ALA A 145 12.30 11.96 6.92
CA ALA A 145 12.15 12.90 5.81
C ALA A 145 10.95 12.56 4.90
N GLU A 146 10.50 11.30 4.88
CA GLU A 146 9.35 10.85 4.11
C GLU A 146 8.02 11.00 4.85
N LYS A 147 8.04 11.51 6.10
CA LYS A 147 6.86 11.70 6.96
C LYS A 147 5.98 10.45 7.03
N LEU A 148 6.60 9.30 7.30
CA LEU A 148 5.90 8.02 7.26
C LEU A 148 4.83 7.93 8.35
N ASP A 149 3.61 7.56 7.96
CA ASP A 149 2.50 7.30 8.86
C ASP A 149 1.60 6.18 8.31
N CYS A 150 0.67 5.71 9.13
CA CYS A 150 -0.35 4.76 8.70
C CYS A 150 -1.14 5.30 7.51
N GLY A 151 -1.56 4.43 6.59
CA GLY A 151 -2.31 4.83 5.41
C GLY A 151 -3.61 5.53 5.77
N LYS A 152 -3.83 6.72 5.20
CA LYS A 152 -5.05 7.53 5.39
C LYS A 152 -5.79 7.68 4.08
N GLY A 153 -7.09 7.46 4.08
CA GLY A 153 -7.92 7.51 2.87
C GLY A 153 -9.37 7.17 3.18
N ILE A 154 -10.24 7.23 2.17
CA ILE A 154 -11.68 7.07 2.40
C ILE A 154 -12.07 5.67 2.90
N ALA A 155 -11.29 4.64 2.54
CA ALA A 155 -11.46 3.25 3.00
C ALA A 155 -10.51 2.87 4.15
N CYS A 156 -9.69 3.82 4.63
CA CYS A 156 -8.41 3.56 5.26
C CYS A 156 -8.26 4.41 6.53
N GLY A 157 -8.40 3.80 7.70
CA GLY A 157 -8.26 4.46 9.00
C GLY A 157 -6.79 4.68 9.38
N ALA A 158 -6.51 5.66 10.24
CA ALA A 158 -5.13 6.00 10.64
C ALA A 158 -4.45 4.97 11.58
N CYS A 159 -5.16 3.93 12.04
CA CYS A 159 -4.62 2.81 12.81
C CYS A 159 -5.64 1.66 12.86
N GLY A 160 -5.21 0.40 12.72
CA GLY A 160 -6.11 -0.76 12.67
C GLY A 160 -5.37 -2.09 12.54
N CYS A 161 -5.94 -3.11 11.89
CA CYS A 161 -5.20 -4.29 11.41
C CYS A 161 -5.00 -4.28 9.89
N SER A 162 -5.18 -3.09 9.31
CA SER A 162 -4.98 -2.76 7.91
C SER A 162 -5.28 -1.30 7.74
N CYS A 163 -4.63 -0.72 6.73
CA CYS A 163 -4.49 0.71 6.57
C CYS A 163 -3.74 1.34 7.75
#